data_AF-A0A8I6WFV8-F1
#
_entry.id   AF-A0A8I6WFV8-F1
#
_cell.length_a   1.000
_cell.length_b   1.000
_cell.length_c   1.000
_cell.angle_alpha   90.00
_cell.angle_beta   90.00
_cell.angle_gamma   90.00
#
_symmetry.space_group_name_H-M   'P 1'
#
loop_
_entity.id
_entity.type
_entity.pdbx_description
1 polymer ?
#
loop_
_entity_poly.entity_id
_entity_poly.type
_entity_poly.pdbx_seq_one_letter_code
_entity_poly.pdbx_strand_id
1 'polypeptide(L)'
;MTLKLLAEVSPQELLEALAGLQNHLLGYIKSMSLRCVVDLGIPDAIHCRGGTATLADIVTDTKVHPGKVADLQRVMKLLTTSGIFTATPNAGDDDDTMVYGLTTACRILVGWCNLSPIVPFLVNPLVVSSFFSMPAWFRTEPEAAGAGSLFELAHGCSQWEMVSKDAGFKNVLNNSMAADSQVFLEVIIVDKGRIFRGLRSLVDVGGGNGAGTQVIAKAFPRIKCTVMDLPHVVVSGQAAAGDDILSFVAGDMFQSIPSADAVLLKNILHDWGHDDCVKILKHCKEAIPARNAGGKVIIIDMVRGSANGDRKINEMEAIQNLFMMYITGVERNEIEWKMIFSDAGFSDDYKILPILGPYSVIEIYP
;
A
#
# COMPACT_ATOMS: atom_id res chain seq x y z
N MET A 1 -39.43 18.69 12.72
CA MET A 1 -38.16 18.05 13.13
C MET A 1 -36.96 18.96 12.81
N THR A 2 -36.88 19.52 11.61
CA THR A 2 -35.80 20.45 11.17
C THR A 2 -35.64 21.70 12.04
N LEU A 3 -36.74 22.33 12.48
CA LEU A 3 -36.71 23.51 13.36
C LEU A 3 -36.25 23.21 14.80
N LYS A 4 -36.33 21.95 15.25
CA LYS A 4 -35.86 21.56 16.60
C LYS A 4 -34.34 21.35 16.61
N LEU A 5 -33.79 20.71 15.59
CA LEU A 5 -32.34 20.56 15.40
C LEU A 5 -31.60 21.91 15.33
N LEU A 6 -32.19 22.91 14.66
CA LEU A 6 -31.61 24.26 14.57
C LEU A 6 -31.67 25.06 15.88
N ALA A 7 -32.51 24.65 16.83
CA ALA A 7 -32.61 25.27 18.15
C ALA A 7 -31.66 24.65 19.18
N GLU A 8 -31.11 23.46 18.89
CA GLU A 8 -30.27 22.66 19.80
C GLU A 8 -28.77 22.76 19.48
N VAL A 9 -28.38 23.34 18.33
CA VAL A 9 -27.01 23.37 17.84
C VAL A 9 -26.63 24.79 17.44
N SER A 10 -25.44 25.26 17.83
CA SER A 10 -24.97 26.59 17.44
C SER A 10 -24.68 26.67 15.93
N PRO A 11 -24.76 27.86 15.32
CA PRO A 11 -24.42 28.03 13.90
C PRO A 11 -22.99 27.55 13.55
N GLN A 12 -22.04 27.67 14.47
CA GLN A 12 -20.66 27.22 14.29
C GLN A 12 -20.55 25.70 14.27
N GLU A 13 -21.19 25.01 15.22
CA GLU A 13 -21.23 23.54 15.24
C GLU A 13 -21.93 23.00 13.99
N LEU A 14 -23.00 23.67 13.52
CA LEU A 14 -23.67 23.31 12.28
C LEU A 14 -22.75 23.46 11.06
N LEU A 15 -21.97 24.54 10.99
CA LEU A 15 -21.00 24.75 9.90
C LEU A 15 -19.92 23.68 9.90
N GLU A 16 -19.37 23.33 11.06
CA GLU A 16 -18.36 22.27 11.20
C GLU A 16 -18.93 20.90 10.82
N ALA A 17 -20.16 20.59 11.24
CA ALA A 17 -20.86 19.36 10.86
C ALA A 17 -21.12 19.29 9.34
N LEU A 18 -21.58 20.39 8.73
CA LEU A 18 -21.79 20.48 7.28
C LEU A 18 -20.47 20.32 6.52
N ALA A 19 -19.39 20.96 6.97
CA ALA A 19 -18.07 20.82 6.37
C ALA A 19 -17.56 19.37 6.49
N GLY A 20 -17.75 18.72 7.64
CA GLY A 20 -17.42 17.32 7.86
C GLY A 20 -18.17 16.39 6.89
N LEU A 21 -19.49 16.57 6.78
CA LEU A 21 -20.34 15.77 5.90
C LEU A 21 -19.99 15.97 4.42
N GLN A 22 -19.83 17.22 3.97
CA GLN A 22 -19.46 17.52 2.58
C GLN A 22 -18.09 16.94 2.22
N ASN A 23 -17.12 17.00 3.14
CA ASN A 23 -15.81 16.38 2.94
C ASN A 23 -15.88 14.85 2.75
N HIS A 24 -16.82 14.18 3.39
CA HIS A 24 -17.05 12.74 3.18
C HIS A 24 -17.75 12.48 1.85
N LEU A 25 -18.85 13.17 1.56
CA LEU A 25 -19.65 12.97 0.33
C LEU A 25 -18.84 13.23 -0.95
N LEU A 26 -17.97 14.23 -0.93
CA LEU A 26 -17.10 14.59 -2.05
C LEU A 26 -15.66 14.11 -1.88
N GLY A 27 -15.39 13.23 -0.91
CA GLY A 27 -14.04 12.75 -0.60
C GLY A 27 -13.32 12.15 -1.81
N TYR A 28 -14.06 11.43 -2.67
CA TYR A 28 -13.52 10.83 -3.89
C TYR A 28 -12.92 11.86 -4.87
N ILE A 29 -13.39 13.12 -4.84
CA ILE A 29 -12.83 14.20 -5.68
C ILE A 29 -11.37 14.48 -5.30
N LYS A 30 -11.00 14.33 -4.02
CA LYS A 30 -9.59 14.45 -3.59
C LYS A 30 -8.74 13.33 -4.20
N SER A 31 -9.24 12.10 -4.17
CA SER A 31 -8.57 10.93 -4.78
C SER A 31 -8.42 11.08 -6.30
N MET A 32 -9.47 11.53 -7.00
CA MET A 32 -9.41 11.79 -8.44
C MET A 32 -8.51 12.97 -8.80
N SER A 33 -8.47 14.00 -7.96
CA SER A 33 -7.56 15.14 -8.15
C SER A 33 -6.11 14.71 -8.01
N LEU A 34 -5.80 13.88 -7.00
CA LEU A 34 -4.46 13.30 -6.83
C LEU A 34 -4.07 12.43 -8.03
N ARG A 35 -5.00 11.56 -8.48
CA ARG A 35 -4.80 10.76 -9.68
C ARG A 35 -4.50 11.62 -10.92
N CYS A 36 -5.27 12.69 -11.11
CA CYS A 36 -5.10 13.62 -12.23
C CYS A 36 -3.70 14.22 -12.26
N VAL A 37 -3.21 14.76 -11.14
CA VAL A 37 -1.89 15.39 -11.11
C VAL A 37 -0.74 14.39 -11.28
N VAL A 38 -0.91 13.16 -10.80
CA VAL A 38 0.05 12.06 -11.01
C VAL A 38 0.08 11.65 -12.48
N ASP A 39 -1.09 11.44 -13.12
CA ASP A 39 -1.18 11.07 -14.54
C ASP A 39 -0.63 12.17 -15.46
N LEU A 40 -0.76 13.45 -15.07
CA LEU A 40 -0.17 14.58 -15.77
C LEU A 40 1.34 14.74 -15.53
N GLY A 41 1.94 14.00 -14.59
CA GLY A 41 3.35 14.13 -14.23
C GLY A 41 3.70 15.44 -13.50
N ILE A 42 2.73 16.08 -12.85
CA ILE A 42 2.93 17.36 -12.15
C ILE A 42 3.91 17.23 -10.97
N PRO A 43 3.81 16.21 -10.08
CA PRO A 43 4.79 16.02 -9.03
C PRO A 43 6.22 15.93 -9.56
N ASP A 44 6.45 15.14 -10.62
CA ASP A 44 7.76 14.99 -11.25
C ASP A 44 8.26 16.28 -11.90
N ALA A 45 7.39 17.01 -12.60
CA ALA A 45 7.75 18.31 -13.18
C ALA A 45 8.25 19.31 -12.12
N ILE A 46 7.55 19.40 -10.99
CA ILE A 46 7.97 20.24 -9.86
C ILE A 46 9.26 19.70 -9.23
N HIS A 47 9.40 18.38 -9.10
CA HIS A 47 10.60 17.74 -8.55
C HIS A 47 11.85 18.03 -9.40
N CYS A 48 11.76 17.86 -10.72
CA CYS A 48 12.83 18.13 -11.67
C CYS A 48 13.30 19.59 -11.66
N ARG A 49 12.45 20.52 -11.23
CA ARG A 49 12.77 21.95 -11.05
C ARG A 49 13.36 22.30 -9.68
N GLY A 50 13.71 21.31 -8.86
CA GLY A 50 14.27 21.52 -7.53
C GLY A 50 13.22 21.58 -6.42
N GLY A 51 11.97 21.19 -6.71
CA GLY A 51 10.90 21.06 -5.71
C GLY A 51 9.93 22.24 -5.62
N THR A 52 10.11 23.27 -6.45
CA THR A 52 9.15 24.37 -6.62
C THR A 52 9.00 24.76 -8.09
N ALA A 53 7.80 25.17 -8.51
CA ALA A 53 7.53 25.62 -9.87
C ALA A 53 6.35 26.60 -9.93
N THR A 54 6.34 27.53 -10.89
CA THR A 54 5.16 28.35 -11.18
C THR A 54 4.10 27.53 -11.92
N LEU A 55 2.86 28.03 -12.01
CA LEU A 55 1.85 27.38 -12.84
C LEU A 55 2.27 27.31 -14.32
N ALA A 56 2.91 28.36 -14.83
CA ALA A 56 3.36 28.43 -16.21
C ALA A 56 4.43 27.36 -16.50
N ASP A 57 5.35 27.14 -15.56
CA ASP A 57 6.33 26.07 -15.61
C ASP A 57 5.65 24.69 -15.65
N ILE A 58 4.70 24.45 -14.75
CA ILE A 58 3.95 23.18 -14.68
C ILE A 58 3.24 22.91 -15.99
N VAL A 59 2.50 23.90 -16.53
CA VAL A 59 1.76 23.77 -17.79
C VAL A 59 2.70 23.46 -18.95
N THR A 60 3.86 24.11 -19.00
CA THR A 60 4.88 23.90 -20.02
C THR A 60 5.43 22.48 -19.99
N ASP A 61 5.81 21.99 -18.81
CA ASP A 61 6.47 20.68 -18.66
C ASP A 61 5.49 19.52 -18.83
N THR A 62 4.23 19.69 -18.39
CA THR A 62 3.19 18.65 -18.42
C THR A 62 2.33 18.68 -19.68
N LYS A 63 2.56 19.66 -20.57
CA LYS A 63 1.82 19.84 -21.83
C LYS A 63 0.30 19.98 -21.62
N VAL A 64 -0.11 20.57 -20.50
CA VAL A 64 -1.53 20.88 -20.24
C VAL A 64 -2.03 21.87 -21.27
N HIS A 65 -3.21 21.60 -21.84
CA HIS A 65 -3.77 22.46 -22.88
C HIS A 65 -4.04 23.88 -22.33
N PRO A 66 -3.64 24.97 -23.03
CA PRO A 66 -3.79 26.34 -22.54
C PRO A 66 -5.23 26.71 -22.13
N GLY A 67 -6.22 26.22 -22.88
CA GLY A 67 -7.65 26.41 -22.56
C GLY A 67 -8.15 25.68 -21.30
N LYS A 68 -7.30 24.92 -20.59
CA LYS A 68 -7.63 24.16 -19.37
C LYS A 68 -6.85 24.62 -18.14
N VAL A 69 -6.05 25.68 -18.25
CA VAL A 69 -5.22 26.20 -17.15
C VAL A 69 -6.08 26.64 -15.96
N ALA A 70 -7.23 27.27 -16.19
CA ALA A 70 -8.15 27.66 -15.12
C ALA A 70 -8.76 26.45 -14.37
N ASP A 71 -9.03 25.35 -15.08
CA ASP A 71 -9.49 24.10 -14.46
C ASP A 71 -8.36 23.46 -13.63
N LEU A 72 -7.13 23.45 -14.16
CA LEU A 72 -5.96 22.97 -13.42
C LEU A 72 -5.70 23.79 -12.16
N GLN A 73 -5.86 25.11 -12.19
CA GLN A 73 -5.75 25.96 -11.00
C GLN A 73 -6.70 25.54 -9.88
N ARG A 74 -7.94 25.13 -10.22
CA ARG A 74 -8.91 24.63 -9.24
C ARG A 74 -8.45 23.31 -8.62
N VAL A 75 -7.91 22.40 -9.42
CA VAL A 75 -7.31 21.13 -8.94
C VAL A 75 -6.14 21.41 -7.99
N MET A 76 -5.21 22.28 -8.42
CA MET A 76 -4.06 22.66 -7.59
C MET A 76 -4.50 23.34 -6.30
N LYS A 77 -5.50 24.22 -6.33
CA LYS A 77 -6.03 24.88 -5.13
C LYS A 77 -6.60 23.86 -4.12
N LEU A 78 -7.34 22.86 -4.59
CA LEU A 78 -7.85 21.79 -3.72
C LEU A 78 -6.68 21.02 -3.09
N LEU A 79 -5.70 20.58 -3.89
CA LEU A 79 -4.57 19.78 -3.42
C LEU A 79 -3.60 20.57 -2.52
N THR A 80 -3.48 21.88 -2.71
CA THR A 80 -2.79 22.77 -1.76
C THR A 80 -3.55 22.85 -0.45
N THR A 81 -4.88 23.05 -0.50
CA THR A 81 -5.72 23.18 0.70
C THR A 81 -5.77 21.86 1.49
N SER A 82 -5.64 20.71 0.82
CA SER A 82 -5.53 19.39 1.46
C SER A 82 -4.11 19.01 1.87
N GLY A 83 -3.11 19.87 1.66
CA GLY A 83 -1.73 19.65 2.11
C GLY A 83 -0.86 18.74 1.23
N ILE A 84 -1.26 18.47 -0.01
CA ILE A 84 -0.43 17.74 -0.99
C ILE A 84 0.62 18.67 -1.60
N PHE A 85 0.25 19.93 -1.90
CA PHE A 85 1.20 20.95 -2.36
C PHE A 85 1.23 22.14 -1.39
N THR A 86 2.29 22.93 -1.44
CA THR A 86 2.29 24.30 -0.92
C THR A 86 1.98 25.27 -2.06
N ALA A 87 1.46 26.45 -1.75
CA ALA A 87 1.38 27.56 -2.69
C ALA A 87 1.74 28.86 -1.95
N THR A 88 2.71 29.61 -2.48
CA THR A 88 3.16 30.88 -1.93
C THR A 88 3.21 31.94 -3.03
N PRO A 89 2.89 33.21 -2.74
CA PRO A 89 3.11 34.31 -3.69
C PRO A 89 4.58 34.35 -4.14
N ASN A 90 4.83 34.65 -5.40
CA ASN A 90 6.16 34.83 -5.94
C ASN A 90 6.74 36.15 -5.42
N ALA A 91 7.94 36.12 -4.85
CA ALA A 91 8.58 37.31 -4.26
C ALA A 91 9.21 38.27 -5.30
N GLY A 92 8.94 38.07 -6.60
CA GLY A 92 9.46 38.90 -7.70
C GLY A 92 8.49 40.00 -8.14
N ASP A 93 8.84 40.74 -9.21
CA ASP A 93 8.11 41.91 -9.73
C ASP A 93 6.66 41.65 -10.19
N ASP A 94 6.20 40.40 -10.20
CA ASP A 94 4.84 40.00 -10.58
C ASP A 94 4.14 39.36 -9.37
N ASP A 95 3.63 40.24 -8.49
CA ASP A 95 3.07 39.95 -7.15
C ASP A 95 1.85 38.99 -7.17
N ASP A 96 1.30 38.71 -8.37
CA ASP A 96 0.11 37.86 -8.57
C ASP A 96 0.45 36.42 -9.00
N THR A 97 1.72 36.11 -9.28
CA THR A 97 2.13 34.76 -9.68
C THR A 97 2.33 33.85 -8.47
N MET A 98 1.66 32.69 -8.45
CA MET A 98 1.80 31.68 -7.39
C MET A 98 2.91 30.67 -7.71
N VAL A 99 3.73 30.36 -6.72
CA VAL A 99 4.75 29.29 -6.75
C VAL A 99 4.23 28.10 -5.97
N TYR A 100 4.18 26.93 -6.62
CA TYR A 100 3.79 25.67 -6.01
C TYR A 100 5.02 24.89 -5.55
N GLY A 101 4.92 24.22 -4.40
CA GLY A 101 5.98 23.37 -3.86
C GLY A 101 5.50 22.00 -3.41
N LEU A 102 6.41 21.04 -3.35
CA LEU A 102 6.13 19.69 -2.85
C LEU A 102 6.14 19.65 -1.32
N THR A 103 5.02 19.25 -0.70
CA THR A 103 5.01 18.87 0.72
C THR A 103 5.65 17.49 0.92
N THR A 104 5.89 17.09 2.17
CA THR A 104 6.33 15.71 2.49
C THR A 104 5.38 14.66 1.90
N ALA A 105 4.06 14.90 1.93
CA ALA A 105 3.06 13.98 1.40
C ALA A 105 3.10 13.84 -0.13
N CYS A 106 3.59 14.84 -0.87
CA CYS A 106 3.79 14.71 -2.32
C CYS A 106 5.19 14.22 -2.68
N ARG A 107 6.19 14.47 -1.82
CA ARG A 107 7.57 13.97 -2.03
C ARG A 107 7.66 12.44 -2.03
N ILE A 108 6.76 11.74 -1.35
CA ILE A 108 6.66 10.27 -1.43
C ILE A 108 6.10 9.76 -2.77
N LEU A 109 5.70 10.64 -3.68
CA LEU A 109 5.19 10.26 -5.00
C LEU A 109 6.24 10.45 -6.11
N VAL A 110 7.48 10.82 -5.76
CA VAL A 110 8.53 11.17 -6.72
C VAL A 110 9.91 10.69 -6.27
N GLY A 111 10.86 10.65 -7.20
CA GLY A 111 12.27 10.39 -6.92
C GLY A 111 12.53 8.98 -6.37
N TRP A 112 13.35 8.90 -5.32
CA TRP A 112 13.72 7.63 -4.67
C TRP A 112 12.50 6.92 -4.05
N CYS A 113 11.61 7.65 -3.37
CA CYS A 113 10.50 7.05 -2.60
C CYS A 113 9.25 6.81 -3.46
N ASN A 114 9.38 6.59 -4.77
CA ASN A 114 8.27 6.78 -5.72
C ASN A 114 7.10 5.80 -5.51
N LEU A 115 6.11 6.20 -4.71
CA LEU A 115 4.84 5.50 -4.52
C LEU A 115 3.76 5.93 -5.51
N SER A 116 4.06 6.77 -6.53
CA SER A 116 3.03 7.18 -7.50
C SER A 116 2.28 6.02 -8.16
N PRO A 117 2.86 4.82 -8.40
CA PRO A 117 2.12 3.69 -8.97
C PRO A 117 0.98 3.15 -8.10
N ILE A 118 0.95 3.46 -6.80
CA ILE A 118 -0.17 3.06 -5.92
C ILE A 118 -1.46 3.82 -6.25
N VAL A 119 -1.32 5.06 -6.72
CA VAL A 119 -2.44 5.96 -6.99
C VAL A 119 -3.35 5.38 -8.08
N PRO A 120 -2.87 5.00 -9.27
CA PRO A 120 -3.74 4.43 -10.31
C PRO A 120 -4.37 3.09 -9.91
N PHE A 121 -3.78 2.34 -8.97
CA PHE A 121 -4.36 1.10 -8.45
C PHE A 121 -5.52 1.37 -7.50
N LEU A 122 -5.30 2.16 -6.44
CA LEU A 122 -6.32 2.40 -5.41
C LEU A 122 -7.56 3.13 -5.93
N VAL A 123 -7.40 3.89 -7.01
CA VAL A 123 -8.50 4.60 -7.69
C VAL A 123 -8.94 3.93 -8.99
N ASN A 124 -8.51 2.71 -9.25
CA ASN A 124 -8.91 1.96 -10.44
C ASN A 124 -10.42 1.71 -10.42
N PRO A 125 -11.14 1.85 -11.54
CA PRO A 125 -12.58 1.57 -11.61
C PRO A 125 -12.97 0.18 -11.08
N LEU A 126 -12.18 -0.86 -11.33
CA LEU A 126 -12.43 -2.21 -10.81
C LEU A 126 -12.34 -2.25 -9.28
N VAL A 127 -11.37 -1.56 -8.69
CA VAL A 127 -11.21 -1.49 -7.22
C VAL A 127 -12.33 -0.67 -6.59
N VAL A 128 -12.58 0.54 -7.11
CA VAL A 128 -13.55 1.48 -6.54
C VAL A 128 -14.99 0.94 -6.64
N SER A 129 -15.34 0.36 -7.79
CA SER A 129 -16.71 -0.14 -8.02
C SER A 129 -17.08 -1.33 -7.12
N SER A 130 -16.10 -2.09 -6.62
CA SER A 130 -16.34 -3.18 -5.65
C SER A 130 -17.07 -2.70 -4.39
N PHE A 131 -16.79 -1.46 -3.98
CA PHE A 131 -17.42 -0.86 -2.79
C PHE A 131 -18.86 -0.40 -3.03
N PHE A 132 -19.33 -0.30 -4.29
CA PHE A 132 -20.73 0.04 -4.56
C PHE A 132 -21.69 -1.08 -4.13
N SER A 133 -21.18 -2.31 -4.02
CA SER A 133 -21.93 -3.48 -3.55
C SER A 133 -21.97 -3.63 -2.03
N MET A 134 -21.37 -2.72 -1.23
CA MET A 134 -21.36 -2.82 0.24
C MET A 134 -22.77 -2.98 0.86
N PRO A 135 -23.82 -2.22 0.45
CA PRO A 135 -25.14 -2.41 1.03
C PRO A 135 -25.76 -3.79 0.74
N ALA A 136 -25.44 -4.39 -0.40
CA ALA A 136 -25.86 -5.75 -0.74
C ALA A 136 -25.07 -6.77 0.08
N TRP A 137 -23.74 -6.60 0.15
CA TRP A 137 -22.83 -7.42 0.96
C TRP A 137 -23.33 -7.61 2.40
N PHE A 138 -23.69 -6.53 3.09
CA PHE A 138 -24.18 -6.61 4.48
C PHE A 138 -25.59 -7.23 4.63
N ARG A 139 -26.31 -7.47 3.54
CA ARG A 139 -27.67 -8.07 3.56
C ARG A 139 -27.69 -9.50 3.05
N THR A 140 -26.61 -9.98 2.45
CA THR A 140 -26.52 -11.33 1.91
C THR A 140 -25.90 -12.25 2.95
N GLU A 141 -26.54 -13.40 3.20
CA GLU A 141 -25.98 -14.44 4.05
C GLU A 141 -24.66 -14.95 3.43
N PRO A 142 -23.59 -15.16 4.23
CA PRO A 142 -22.27 -15.55 3.72
C PRO A 142 -22.29 -16.78 2.79
N GLU A 143 -23.14 -17.76 3.09
CA GLU A 143 -23.28 -19.00 2.31
C GLU A 143 -24.09 -18.80 1.01
N ALA A 144 -24.97 -17.79 0.97
CA ALA A 144 -25.82 -17.48 -0.18
C ALA A 144 -25.17 -16.52 -1.18
N ALA A 145 -24.12 -15.81 -0.77
CA ALA A 145 -23.43 -14.83 -1.61
C ALA A 145 -22.70 -15.46 -2.79
N GLY A 146 -22.23 -16.72 -2.66
CA GLY A 146 -21.39 -17.38 -3.68
C GLY A 146 -20.08 -16.64 -4.00
N ALA A 147 -19.83 -15.52 -3.31
CA ALA A 147 -18.71 -14.60 -3.46
C ALA A 147 -18.10 -14.40 -2.07
N GLY A 148 -16.81 -14.68 -1.94
CA GLY A 148 -16.07 -14.54 -0.70
C GLY A 148 -15.71 -13.09 -0.36
N SER A 149 -15.71 -12.18 -1.35
CA SER A 149 -15.28 -10.78 -1.20
C SER A 149 -16.20 -9.76 -1.90
N LEU A 150 -16.03 -8.46 -1.57
CA LEU A 150 -16.70 -7.37 -2.30
C LEU A 150 -16.30 -7.34 -3.79
N PHE A 151 -15.04 -7.66 -4.11
CA PHE A 151 -14.57 -7.70 -5.49
C PHE A 151 -15.27 -8.81 -6.29
N GLU A 152 -15.38 -10.00 -5.71
CA GLU A 152 -16.10 -11.12 -6.34
C GLU A 152 -17.58 -10.82 -6.50
N LEU A 153 -18.22 -10.19 -5.50
CA LEU A 153 -19.62 -9.80 -5.59
C LEU A 153 -19.86 -8.81 -6.74
N ALA A 154 -18.92 -7.89 -6.99
CA ALA A 154 -19.05 -6.87 -8.03
C ALA A 154 -18.69 -7.40 -9.43
N HIS A 155 -17.68 -8.29 -9.54
CA HIS A 155 -17.08 -8.66 -10.82
C HIS A 155 -17.27 -10.13 -11.22
N GLY A 156 -17.79 -10.97 -10.31
CA GLY A 156 -18.06 -12.39 -10.56
C GLY A 156 -16.83 -13.29 -10.63
N CYS A 157 -15.65 -12.78 -10.28
CA CYS A 157 -14.42 -13.57 -10.11
C CYS A 157 -13.50 -12.91 -9.08
N SER A 158 -12.55 -13.68 -8.57
CA SER A 158 -11.52 -13.16 -7.65
C SER A 158 -10.63 -12.11 -8.34
N GLN A 159 -9.95 -11.30 -7.53
CA GLN A 159 -8.92 -10.39 -8.03
C GLN A 159 -7.84 -11.14 -8.82
N TRP A 160 -7.39 -12.29 -8.32
CA TRP A 160 -6.31 -13.07 -8.92
C TRP A 160 -6.71 -13.64 -10.29
N GLU A 161 -7.97 -14.07 -10.43
CA GLU A 161 -8.52 -14.45 -11.74
C GLU A 161 -8.66 -13.24 -12.67
N MET A 162 -9.05 -12.07 -12.16
CA MET A 162 -9.13 -10.85 -12.95
C MET A 162 -7.75 -10.45 -13.50
N VAL A 163 -6.70 -10.52 -12.68
CA VAL A 163 -5.30 -10.27 -13.09
C VAL A 163 -4.87 -11.20 -14.24
N SER A 164 -5.38 -12.42 -14.28
CA SER A 164 -5.10 -13.36 -15.36
C SER A 164 -5.84 -13.02 -16.67
N LYS A 165 -6.95 -12.28 -16.60
CA LYS A 165 -7.83 -11.94 -17.73
C LYS A 165 -7.61 -10.53 -18.27
N ASP A 166 -7.23 -9.57 -17.43
CA ASP A 166 -7.08 -8.16 -17.78
C ASP A 166 -5.61 -7.71 -17.62
N ALA A 167 -4.92 -7.55 -18.75
CA ALA A 167 -3.53 -7.12 -18.77
C ALA A 167 -3.32 -5.69 -18.24
N GLY A 168 -4.31 -4.80 -18.40
CA GLY A 168 -4.25 -3.44 -17.89
C GLY A 168 -4.31 -3.42 -16.36
N PHE A 169 -5.26 -4.16 -15.79
CA PHE A 169 -5.38 -4.32 -14.35
C PHE A 169 -4.17 -5.04 -13.75
N LYS A 170 -3.67 -6.10 -14.41
CA LYS A 170 -2.42 -6.79 -14.03
C LYS A 170 -1.25 -5.82 -13.91
N ASN A 171 -1.06 -4.96 -14.91
CA ASN A 171 0.06 -4.01 -14.92
C ASN A 171 -0.07 -2.99 -13.79
N VAL A 172 -1.27 -2.45 -13.56
CA VAL A 172 -1.53 -1.48 -12.50
C VAL A 172 -1.28 -2.09 -11.12
N LEU A 173 -1.79 -3.30 -10.86
CA LEU A 173 -1.56 -4.01 -9.60
C LEU A 173 -0.07 -4.30 -9.40
N ASN A 174 0.60 -4.90 -10.39
CA ASN A 174 2.00 -5.29 -10.25
C ASN A 174 2.93 -4.08 -10.05
N ASN A 175 2.71 -2.98 -10.76
CA ASN A 175 3.50 -1.76 -10.60
C ASN A 175 3.28 -1.14 -9.22
N SER A 176 2.04 -1.15 -8.72
CA SER A 176 1.70 -0.70 -7.36
C SER A 176 2.43 -1.53 -6.30
N MET A 177 2.33 -2.86 -6.37
CA MET A 177 2.97 -3.77 -5.40
C MET A 177 4.50 -3.70 -5.44
N ALA A 178 5.08 -3.51 -6.63
CA ALA A 178 6.52 -3.36 -6.80
C ALA A 178 7.01 -2.05 -6.15
N ALA A 179 6.34 -0.93 -6.43
CA ALA A 179 6.70 0.37 -5.87
C ALA A 179 6.57 0.39 -4.34
N ASP A 180 5.45 -0.12 -3.81
CA ASP A 180 5.24 -0.26 -2.37
C ASP A 180 6.34 -1.12 -1.73
N SER A 181 6.66 -2.26 -2.33
CA SER A 181 7.70 -3.16 -1.83
C SER A 181 9.09 -2.56 -1.82
N GLN A 182 9.46 -1.83 -2.88
CA GLN A 182 10.75 -1.15 -2.93
C GLN A 182 10.87 -0.11 -1.81
N VAL A 183 9.91 0.80 -1.72
CA VAL A 183 9.96 1.92 -0.76
C VAL A 183 9.97 1.42 0.68
N PHE A 184 9.07 0.48 1.03
CA PHE A 184 9.02 -0.03 2.40
C PHE A 184 10.28 -0.81 2.78
N LEU A 185 10.83 -1.62 1.88
CA LEU A 185 12.08 -2.35 2.16
C LEU A 185 13.28 -1.41 2.28
N GLU A 186 13.36 -0.34 1.49
CA GLU A 186 14.38 0.69 1.65
C GLU A 186 14.31 1.35 3.03
N VAL A 187 13.11 1.74 3.48
CA VAL A 187 12.89 2.31 4.82
C VAL A 187 13.30 1.30 5.90
N ILE A 188 12.89 0.03 5.77
CA ILE A 188 13.24 -1.04 6.71
C ILE A 188 14.75 -1.26 6.74
N ILE A 189 15.44 -1.20 5.61
CA ILE A 189 16.90 -1.38 5.56
C ILE A 189 17.61 -0.24 6.30
N VAL A 190 17.14 1.00 6.13
CA VAL A 190 17.70 2.18 6.81
C VAL A 190 17.45 2.14 8.32
N ASP A 191 16.23 1.84 8.75
CA ASP A 191 15.84 1.91 10.18
C ASP A 191 16.10 0.59 10.93
N LYS A 192 15.77 -0.55 10.33
CA LYS A 192 15.79 -1.89 10.95
C LYS A 192 16.65 -2.91 10.20
N GLY A 193 17.57 -2.51 9.33
CA GLY A 193 18.37 -3.43 8.50
C GLY A 193 19.14 -4.53 9.25
N ARG A 194 19.30 -4.39 10.58
CA ARG A 194 19.80 -5.45 11.46
C ARG A 194 19.02 -6.76 11.38
N ILE A 195 17.74 -6.74 10.98
CA ILE A 195 16.93 -7.97 10.83
C ILE A 195 17.49 -8.89 9.75
N PHE A 196 18.25 -8.39 8.76
CA PHE A 196 18.83 -9.21 7.71
C PHE A 196 20.26 -9.68 8.03
N ARG A 197 20.88 -9.19 9.12
CA ARG A 197 22.27 -9.53 9.46
C ARG A 197 22.40 -11.00 9.87
N GLY A 198 23.43 -11.65 9.35
CA GLY A 198 23.75 -13.05 9.66
C GLY A 198 23.03 -14.09 8.79
N LEU A 199 22.05 -13.67 7.99
CA LEU A 199 21.41 -14.53 7.00
C LEU A 199 22.39 -14.85 5.86
N ARG A 200 22.38 -16.08 5.36
CA ARG A 200 23.06 -16.50 4.13
C ARG A 200 22.08 -16.75 3.00
N SER A 201 20.82 -17.04 3.31
CA SER A 201 19.74 -17.24 2.35
C SER A 201 18.41 -16.68 2.86
N LEU A 202 17.62 -16.14 1.95
CA LEU A 202 16.28 -15.62 2.21
C LEU A 202 15.36 -16.02 1.06
N VAL A 203 14.17 -16.52 1.39
CA VAL A 203 13.09 -16.72 0.42
C VAL A 203 12.01 -15.67 0.66
N ASP A 204 11.64 -14.93 -0.39
CA ASP A 204 10.58 -13.95 -0.42
C ASP A 204 9.33 -14.59 -1.03
N VAL A 205 8.36 -14.95 -0.19
CA VAL A 205 7.16 -15.70 -0.57
C VAL A 205 6.07 -14.71 -0.96
N GLY A 206 5.54 -14.87 -2.18
CA GLY A 206 4.70 -13.84 -2.80
C GLY A 206 5.48 -12.59 -3.20
N GLY A 207 6.79 -12.74 -3.47
CA GLY A 207 7.69 -11.62 -3.79
C GLY A 207 7.45 -10.98 -5.17
N GLY A 208 6.45 -11.45 -5.91
CA GLY A 208 6.01 -10.85 -7.17
C GLY A 208 7.08 -10.88 -8.25
N ASN A 209 7.35 -9.72 -8.82
CA ASN A 209 8.40 -9.55 -9.83
C ASN A 209 9.82 -9.42 -9.23
N GLY A 210 9.97 -9.54 -7.90
CA GLY A 210 11.26 -9.45 -7.21
C GLY A 210 11.77 -8.03 -6.96
N ALA A 211 10.98 -6.99 -7.27
CA ALA A 211 11.37 -5.60 -7.11
C ALA A 211 11.82 -5.26 -5.68
N GLY A 212 11.07 -5.71 -4.67
CA GLY A 212 11.43 -5.54 -3.26
C GLY A 212 12.66 -6.37 -2.86
N THR A 213 12.68 -7.64 -3.27
CA THR A 213 13.80 -8.56 -3.00
C THR A 213 15.12 -8.04 -3.57
N GLN A 214 15.09 -7.35 -4.71
CA GLN A 214 16.27 -6.74 -5.31
C GLN A 214 16.89 -5.66 -4.41
N VAL A 215 16.07 -4.92 -3.66
CA VAL A 215 16.55 -3.94 -2.67
C VAL A 215 17.36 -4.64 -1.58
N ILE A 216 16.84 -5.75 -1.05
CA ILE A 216 17.52 -6.57 -0.04
C ILE A 216 18.84 -7.12 -0.59
N ALA A 217 18.82 -7.71 -1.79
CA ALA A 217 20.00 -8.31 -2.40
C ALA A 217 21.11 -7.29 -2.66
N LYS A 218 20.76 -6.06 -3.08
CA LYS A 218 21.70 -4.95 -3.25
C LYS A 218 22.29 -4.47 -1.92
N ALA A 219 21.47 -4.35 -0.87
CA ALA A 219 21.92 -3.92 0.45
C ALA A 219 22.75 -4.99 1.19
N PHE A 220 22.48 -6.28 0.92
CA PHE A 220 23.16 -7.41 1.55
C PHE A 220 23.64 -8.43 0.52
N PRO A 221 24.72 -8.14 -0.25
CA PRO A 221 25.16 -8.99 -1.37
C PRO A 221 25.60 -10.42 -1.02
N ARG A 222 25.69 -10.75 0.28
CA ARG A 222 26.03 -12.10 0.76
C ARG A 222 24.80 -12.97 1.02
N ILE A 223 23.60 -12.41 1.01
CA ILE A 223 22.35 -13.15 1.16
C ILE A 223 21.96 -13.65 -0.23
N LYS A 224 21.80 -14.97 -0.37
CA LYS A 224 21.17 -15.56 -1.55
C LYS A 224 19.67 -15.35 -1.46
N CYS A 225 19.13 -14.53 -2.33
CA CYS A 225 17.72 -14.18 -2.35
C CYS A 225 16.97 -15.00 -3.40
N THR A 226 15.93 -15.72 -2.96
CA THR A 226 15.00 -16.44 -3.83
C THR A 226 13.63 -15.78 -3.76
N VAL A 227 13.05 -15.44 -4.91
CA VAL A 227 11.66 -15.02 -5.03
C VAL A 227 10.82 -16.25 -5.32
N MET A 228 9.81 -16.50 -4.49
CA MET A 228 8.82 -17.55 -4.73
C MET A 228 7.47 -16.91 -5.02
N ASP A 229 6.85 -17.31 -6.13
CA ASP A 229 5.50 -16.86 -6.49
C ASP A 229 4.82 -17.89 -7.42
N LEU A 230 3.58 -17.65 -7.81
CA LEU A 230 2.86 -18.48 -8.76
C LEU A 230 3.58 -18.52 -10.12
N PRO A 231 3.44 -19.62 -10.90
CA PRO A 231 4.19 -19.79 -12.15
C PRO A 231 4.08 -18.63 -13.14
N HIS A 232 2.89 -18.06 -13.30
CA HIS A 232 2.64 -16.96 -14.24
C HIS A 232 3.25 -15.61 -13.78
N VAL A 233 3.49 -15.44 -12.47
CA VAL A 233 4.12 -14.27 -11.89
C VAL A 233 5.63 -14.37 -12.03
N VAL A 234 6.22 -15.53 -11.68
CA VAL A 234 7.66 -15.80 -11.81
C VAL A 234 8.17 -15.55 -13.23
N VAL A 235 7.44 -16.01 -14.26
CA VAL A 235 7.82 -15.76 -15.66
C VAL A 235 7.90 -14.27 -15.97
N SER A 236 6.97 -13.47 -15.42
CA SER A 236 6.96 -12.02 -15.59
C SER A 236 8.13 -11.37 -14.83
N GLY A 237 8.46 -11.88 -13.64
CA GLY A 237 9.58 -11.41 -12.81
C GLY A 237 10.95 -11.68 -13.43
N GLN A 238 11.19 -12.90 -13.93
CA GLN A 238 12.43 -13.27 -14.60
C GLN A 238 12.72 -12.41 -15.84
N ALA A 239 11.68 -12.04 -16.59
CA ALA A 239 11.83 -11.14 -17.73
C ALA A 239 12.24 -9.72 -17.33
N ALA A 240 11.90 -9.27 -16.12
CA ALA A 240 12.22 -7.94 -15.60
C ALA A 240 13.57 -7.91 -14.85
N ALA A 241 13.91 -8.98 -14.14
CA ALA A 241 15.17 -9.13 -13.41
C ALA A 241 16.30 -9.54 -14.38
N GLY A 242 16.85 -8.56 -15.11
CA GLY A 242 17.96 -8.77 -16.05
C GLY A 242 19.31 -9.16 -15.44
N ASP A 243 19.36 -9.58 -14.16
CA ASP A 243 20.58 -9.88 -13.41
C ASP A 243 20.50 -11.26 -12.71
N ASP A 244 21.64 -11.98 -12.64
CA ASP A 244 21.83 -13.23 -11.85
C ASP A 244 21.75 -13.03 -10.30
N ILE A 245 21.29 -11.86 -9.83
CA ILE A 245 21.28 -11.49 -8.41
C ILE A 245 20.16 -12.20 -7.63
N LEU A 246 19.06 -12.56 -8.30
CA LEU A 246 17.90 -13.21 -7.71
C LEU A 246 17.65 -14.58 -8.36
N SER A 247 17.37 -15.59 -7.55
CA SER A 247 16.74 -16.83 -8.04
C SER A 247 15.22 -16.70 -7.99
N PHE A 248 14.53 -17.28 -8.96
CA PHE A 248 13.06 -17.36 -8.94
C PHE A 248 12.62 -18.82 -8.89
N VAL A 249 11.61 -19.11 -8.05
CA VAL A 249 11.01 -20.42 -7.90
C VAL A 249 9.50 -20.30 -8.05
N ALA A 250 8.93 -20.98 -9.04
CA ALA A 250 7.49 -21.10 -9.17
C ALA A 250 6.97 -22.11 -8.13
N GLY A 251 5.91 -21.76 -7.39
CA GLY A 251 5.32 -22.66 -6.41
C GLY A 251 4.06 -22.12 -5.76
N ASP A 252 3.48 -22.94 -4.89
CA ASP A 252 2.30 -22.63 -4.11
C ASP A 252 2.67 -22.68 -2.61
N MET A 253 2.53 -21.54 -1.93
CA MET A 253 2.85 -21.40 -0.51
C MET A 253 1.97 -22.24 0.42
N PHE A 254 0.81 -22.69 -0.06
CA PHE A 254 -0.06 -23.63 0.65
C PHE A 254 0.40 -25.09 0.54
N GLN A 255 1.45 -25.37 -0.23
CA GLN A 255 1.98 -26.72 -0.43
C GLN A 255 3.39 -26.87 0.13
N SER A 256 4.31 -25.98 -0.26
CA SER A 256 5.70 -26.04 0.21
C SER A 256 6.42 -24.73 -0.07
N ILE A 257 7.38 -24.38 0.79
CA ILE A 257 8.25 -23.20 0.64
C ILE A 257 9.72 -23.67 0.57
N PRO A 258 10.53 -23.16 -0.38
CA PRO A 258 11.95 -23.51 -0.47
C PRO A 258 12.71 -23.20 0.82
N SER A 259 13.62 -24.10 1.22
CA SER A 259 14.40 -23.90 2.44
C SER A 259 15.35 -22.70 2.36
N ALA A 260 15.39 -21.90 3.42
CA ALA A 260 16.27 -20.73 3.55
C ALA A 260 16.52 -20.42 5.04
N ASP A 261 17.52 -19.59 5.35
CA ASP A 261 17.74 -19.15 6.75
C ASP A 261 16.59 -18.27 7.25
N ALA A 262 15.91 -17.55 6.35
CA ALA A 262 14.69 -16.82 6.67
C ALA A 262 13.67 -16.85 5.54
N VAL A 263 12.40 -16.78 5.93
CA VAL A 263 11.26 -16.54 5.02
C VAL A 263 10.79 -15.10 5.22
N LEU A 264 10.57 -14.37 4.13
CA LEU A 264 9.96 -13.06 4.11
C LEU A 264 8.52 -13.17 3.58
N LEU A 265 7.58 -12.56 4.30
CA LEU A 265 6.17 -12.43 3.92
C LEU A 265 5.79 -10.95 4.01
N LYS A 266 5.82 -10.23 2.88
CA LYS A 266 5.43 -8.83 2.84
C LYS A 266 4.06 -8.67 2.18
N ASN A 267 3.10 -8.07 2.88
CA ASN A 267 1.72 -7.89 2.39
C ASN A 267 1.15 -9.22 1.87
N ILE A 268 1.34 -10.30 2.65
CA ILE A 268 0.86 -11.63 2.29
C ILE A 268 -0.23 -12.04 3.26
N LEU A 269 0.08 -12.08 4.55
CA LEU A 269 -0.81 -12.67 5.55
C LEU A 269 -2.05 -11.81 5.79
N HIS A 270 -2.02 -10.52 5.44
CA HIS A 270 -3.21 -9.67 5.48
C HIS A 270 -4.27 -10.02 4.42
N ASP A 271 -3.93 -10.78 3.36
CA ASP A 271 -4.88 -11.20 2.32
C ASP A 271 -5.73 -12.41 2.73
N TRP A 272 -5.33 -13.12 3.79
CA TRP A 272 -5.87 -14.43 4.15
C TRP A 272 -6.59 -14.41 5.50
N GLY A 273 -7.50 -15.36 5.69
CA GLY A 273 -8.12 -15.65 6.99
C GLY A 273 -7.17 -16.36 7.97
N HIS A 274 -7.61 -16.52 9.22
CA HIS A 274 -6.82 -17.13 10.30
C HIS A 274 -6.23 -18.50 9.92
N ASP A 275 -7.07 -19.44 9.51
CA ASP A 275 -6.67 -20.82 9.22
C ASP A 275 -5.66 -20.92 8.07
N ASP A 276 -5.82 -20.07 7.06
CA ASP A 276 -4.92 -20.02 5.92
C ASP A 276 -3.57 -19.40 6.29
N CYS A 277 -3.55 -18.34 7.11
CA CYS A 277 -2.31 -17.83 7.71
C CYS A 277 -1.58 -18.92 8.53
N VAL A 278 -2.31 -19.70 9.32
CA VAL A 278 -1.72 -20.80 10.10
C VAL A 278 -1.09 -21.86 9.18
N LYS A 279 -1.76 -22.23 8.08
CA LYS A 279 -1.20 -23.17 7.09
C LYS A 279 0.08 -22.63 6.45
N ILE A 280 0.05 -21.38 5.97
CA ILE A 280 1.21 -20.73 5.35
C ILE A 280 2.39 -20.70 6.33
N LEU A 281 2.15 -20.28 7.58
CA LEU A 281 3.20 -20.21 8.59
C LEU A 281 3.76 -21.59 8.98
N LYS A 282 2.96 -22.66 8.95
CA LYS A 282 3.48 -24.03 9.14
C LYS A 282 4.49 -24.41 8.06
N HIS A 283 4.21 -24.10 6.80
CA HIS A 283 5.18 -24.32 5.71
C HIS A 283 6.40 -23.39 5.82
N CYS A 284 6.22 -22.16 6.30
CA CYS A 284 7.35 -21.29 6.60
C CYS A 284 8.25 -21.88 7.68
N LYS A 285 7.65 -22.48 8.72
CA LYS A 285 8.35 -23.17 9.81
C LYS A 285 9.16 -24.36 9.30
N GLU A 286 8.59 -25.15 8.39
CA GLU A 286 9.27 -26.27 7.73
C GLU A 286 10.46 -25.82 6.85
N ALA A 287 10.37 -24.62 6.27
CA ALA A 287 11.38 -24.06 5.37
C ALA A 287 12.59 -23.45 6.09
N ILE A 288 12.50 -23.17 7.40
CA ILE A 288 13.58 -22.50 8.15
C ILE A 288 14.31 -23.45 9.12
N PRO A 289 15.60 -23.21 9.40
CA PRO A 289 16.32 -23.92 10.45
C PRO A 289 15.71 -23.69 11.84
N ALA A 290 16.11 -24.50 12.82
CA ALA A 290 15.82 -24.22 14.21
C ALA A 290 16.38 -22.85 14.63
N ARG A 291 15.77 -22.24 15.65
CA ARG A 291 16.11 -20.89 16.11
C ARG A 291 17.58 -20.72 16.50
N ASN A 292 18.17 -21.71 17.14
CA ASN A 292 19.59 -21.69 17.54
C ASN A 292 20.55 -21.69 16.32
N ALA A 293 20.09 -22.15 15.15
CA ALA A 293 20.78 -22.05 13.87
C ALA A 293 20.47 -20.74 13.12
N GLY A 294 19.65 -19.86 13.71
CA GLY A 294 19.32 -18.53 13.19
C GLY A 294 18.03 -18.46 12.37
N GLY A 295 17.22 -19.53 12.32
CA GLY A 295 15.98 -19.56 11.55
C GLY A 295 14.91 -18.61 12.08
N LYS A 296 14.23 -17.90 11.17
CA LYS A 296 13.11 -17.01 11.49
C LYS A 296 12.22 -16.72 10.29
N VAL A 297 10.98 -16.31 10.56
CA VAL A 297 10.11 -15.68 9.55
C VAL A 297 10.03 -14.19 9.85
N ILE A 298 10.12 -13.39 8.79
CA ILE A 298 10.00 -11.94 8.81
C ILE A 298 8.68 -11.61 8.11
N ILE A 299 7.74 -11.02 8.83
CA ILE A 299 6.46 -10.56 8.29
C ILE A 299 6.51 -9.04 8.20
N ILE A 300 6.03 -8.47 7.11
CA ILE A 300 5.82 -7.03 6.94
C ILE A 300 4.34 -6.84 6.63
N ASP A 301 3.58 -6.41 7.62
CA ASP A 301 2.13 -6.18 7.55
C ASP A 301 1.73 -5.09 8.55
N MET A 302 0.47 -4.66 8.50
CA MET A 302 -0.08 -3.75 9.48
C MET A 302 -0.29 -4.42 10.84
N VAL A 303 -0.01 -3.69 11.91
CA VAL A 303 -0.42 -4.01 13.28
C VAL A 303 -1.31 -2.89 13.79
N ARG A 304 -2.62 -3.18 13.87
CA ARG A 304 -3.65 -2.22 14.32
C ARG A 304 -3.43 -1.83 15.79
N GLY A 305 -3.83 -0.61 16.12
CA GLY A 305 -3.72 -0.05 17.47
C GLY A 305 -2.42 0.69 17.73
N SER A 306 -1.66 1.00 16.67
CA SER A 306 -0.36 1.68 16.76
C SER A 306 -0.48 3.22 16.86
N ALA A 307 -1.65 3.76 16.56
CA ALA A 307 -1.88 5.20 16.40
C ALA A 307 -1.61 6.04 17.66
N ASN A 308 -1.47 5.44 18.85
CA ASN A 308 -1.15 6.14 20.11
C ASN A 308 -2.01 7.40 20.38
N GLY A 309 -3.27 7.39 19.95
CA GLY A 309 -4.20 8.53 20.09
C GLY A 309 -4.19 9.55 18.95
N ASP A 310 -3.35 9.41 17.91
CA ASP A 310 -3.38 10.27 16.72
C ASP A 310 -4.61 9.96 15.87
N ARG A 311 -5.50 10.95 15.71
CA ARG A 311 -6.77 10.79 14.97
C ARG A 311 -6.57 10.46 13.48
N LYS A 312 -5.56 11.03 12.82
CA LYS A 312 -5.34 10.82 11.38
C LYS A 312 -4.78 9.43 11.12
N ILE A 313 -3.87 8.97 11.99
CA ILE A 313 -3.31 7.61 11.88
C ILE A 313 -4.40 6.58 12.19
N ASN A 314 -5.23 6.80 13.21
CA ASN A 314 -6.38 5.94 13.51
C ASN A 314 -7.35 5.83 12.33
N GLU A 315 -7.68 6.96 11.69
CA GLU A 315 -8.56 6.97 10.52
C GLU A 315 -7.94 6.22 9.33
N MET A 316 -6.64 6.36 9.10
CA MET A 316 -5.90 5.61 8.08
C MET A 316 -5.92 4.09 8.35
N GLU A 317 -5.66 3.64 9.59
CA GLU A 317 -5.76 2.22 9.98
C GLU A 317 -7.17 1.68 9.73
N ALA A 318 -8.21 2.43 10.10
CA ALA A 318 -9.60 2.02 9.92
C ALA A 318 -10.00 1.92 8.44
N ILE A 319 -9.58 2.89 7.61
CA ILE A 319 -9.79 2.87 6.15
C ILE A 319 -9.08 1.68 5.53
N GLN A 320 -7.83 1.41 5.91
CA GLN A 320 -7.07 0.27 5.38
C GLN A 320 -7.74 -1.06 5.74
N ASN A 321 -8.15 -1.23 7.00
CA ASN A 321 -8.84 -2.44 7.43
C ASN A 321 -10.18 -2.64 6.70
N LEU A 322 -10.95 -1.57 6.48
CA LEU A 322 -12.18 -1.63 5.68
C LEU A 322 -11.87 -1.95 4.21
N PHE A 323 -10.79 -1.39 3.66
CA PHE A 323 -10.36 -1.65 2.30
C PHE A 323 -10.12 -3.14 2.08
N MET A 324 -9.51 -3.85 3.03
CA MET A 324 -9.20 -5.29 2.90
C MET A 324 -10.43 -6.20 2.69
N MET A 325 -11.64 -5.74 3.05
CA MET A 325 -12.89 -6.45 2.69
C MET A 325 -13.04 -6.68 1.18
N TYR A 326 -12.32 -5.92 0.35
CA TYR A 326 -12.32 -6.10 -1.10
C TYR A 326 -11.78 -7.45 -1.56
N ILE A 327 -10.92 -8.12 -0.78
CA ILE A 327 -10.31 -9.43 -1.09
C ILE A 327 -10.36 -10.42 0.06
N THR A 328 -11.32 -10.29 0.99
CA THR A 328 -11.43 -11.14 2.20
C THR A 328 -10.32 -10.96 3.24
N GLY A 329 -9.42 -10.01 3.00
CA GLY A 329 -8.28 -9.74 3.86
C GLY A 329 -8.67 -9.07 5.17
N VAL A 330 -7.73 -9.08 6.11
CA VAL A 330 -7.88 -8.54 7.46
C VAL A 330 -6.57 -7.93 7.94
N GLU A 331 -6.62 -6.66 8.33
CA GLU A 331 -5.55 -6.06 9.12
C GLU A 331 -5.72 -6.47 10.59
N ARG A 332 -4.64 -6.83 11.27
CA ARG A 332 -4.70 -7.50 12.59
C ARG A 332 -4.05 -6.67 13.68
N ASN A 333 -4.57 -6.79 14.90
CA ASN A 333 -3.89 -6.31 16.10
C ASN A 333 -2.90 -7.38 16.61
N GLU A 334 -2.10 -7.03 17.62
CA GLU A 334 -1.09 -7.93 18.17
C GLU A 334 -1.66 -9.23 18.77
N ILE A 335 -2.85 -9.19 19.37
CA ILE A 335 -3.46 -10.38 19.98
C ILE A 335 -3.82 -11.39 18.89
N GLU A 336 -4.44 -10.92 17.80
CA GLU A 336 -4.80 -11.76 16.65
C GLU A 336 -3.55 -12.35 15.98
N TRP A 337 -2.49 -11.55 15.81
CA TRP A 337 -1.19 -12.03 15.32
C TRP A 337 -0.61 -13.14 16.21
N LYS A 338 -0.59 -12.91 17.53
CA LYS A 338 -0.09 -13.89 18.50
C LYS A 338 -0.84 -15.21 18.42
N MET A 339 -2.16 -15.20 18.27
CA MET A 339 -2.96 -16.42 18.13
C MET A 339 -2.53 -17.22 16.89
N ILE A 340 -2.38 -16.56 15.75
CA ILE A 340 -1.89 -17.19 14.51
C ILE A 340 -0.50 -17.81 14.71
N PHE A 341 0.42 -17.08 15.34
CA PHE A 341 1.78 -17.58 15.59
C PHE A 341 1.77 -18.82 16.48
N SER A 342 0.97 -18.79 17.55
CA SER A 342 0.83 -19.91 18.49
C SER A 342 0.23 -21.15 17.81
N ASP A 343 -0.83 -20.98 17.02
CA ASP A 343 -1.51 -22.07 16.31
C ASP A 343 -0.65 -22.66 15.17
N ALA A 344 0.24 -21.84 14.60
CA ALA A 344 1.27 -22.29 13.65
C ALA A 344 2.49 -22.94 14.36
N GLY A 345 2.51 -22.93 15.69
CA GLY A 345 3.52 -23.58 16.52
C GLY A 345 4.81 -22.76 16.71
N PHE A 346 4.81 -21.46 16.47
CA PHE A 346 5.96 -20.59 16.75
C PHE A 346 6.07 -20.28 18.25
N SER A 347 7.26 -19.84 18.68
CA SER A 347 7.50 -19.42 20.05
C SER A 347 6.76 -18.12 20.40
N ASP A 348 6.42 -17.96 21.69
CA ASP A 348 5.77 -16.75 22.23
C ASP A 348 6.67 -15.50 22.23
N ASP A 349 7.95 -15.62 21.87
CA ASP A 349 8.93 -14.54 21.94
C ASP A 349 9.23 -13.86 20.58
N TYR A 350 8.15 -13.66 19.83
CA TYR A 350 8.14 -12.82 18.64
C TYR A 350 8.47 -11.36 18.98
N LYS A 351 8.85 -10.59 17.96
CA LYS A 351 9.12 -9.15 18.07
C LYS A 351 8.31 -8.38 17.05
N ILE A 352 7.59 -7.36 17.49
CA ILE A 352 6.94 -6.38 16.61
C ILE A 352 7.76 -5.09 16.63
N LEU A 353 8.20 -4.65 15.46
CA LEU A 353 9.04 -3.48 15.27
C LEU A 353 8.30 -2.49 14.35
N PRO A 354 7.70 -1.42 14.90
CA PRO A 354 7.04 -0.39 14.10
C PRO A 354 8.04 0.32 13.17
N ILE A 355 7.61 0.65 11.95
CA ILE A 355 8.42 1.32 10.92
C ILE A 355 7.85 2.70 10.59
N LEU A 356 6.56 2.78 10.25
CA LEU A 356 5.89 4.01 9.82
C LEU A 356 4.48 4.09 10.43
N GLY A 357 4.41 4.06 11.76
CA GLY A 357 3.15 3.94 12.48
C GLY A 357 2.66 2.49 12.43
N PRO A 358 1.53 2.20 11.75
CA PRO A 358 0.91 0.88 11.82
C PRO A 358 1.62 -0.21 11.01
N TYR A 359 2.42 0.16 10.02
CA TYR A 359 3.27 -0.80 9.32
C TYR A 359 4.39 -1.29 10.23
N SER A 360 4.50 -2.61 10.36
CA SER A 360 5.42 -3.25 11.27
C SER A 360 6.23 -4.36 10.61
N VAL A 361 7.46 -4.53 11.07
CA VAL A 361 8.22 -5.76 10.87
C VAL A 361 7.96 -6.66 12.07
N ILE A 362 7.50 -7.88 11.82
CA ILE A 362 7.30 -8.91 12.85
C ILE A 362 8.32 -10.03 12.63
N GLU A 363 9.20 -10.26 13.61
CA GLU A 363 10.11 -11.42 13.62
C GLU A 363 9.49 -12.53 14.48
N ILE A 364 9.21 -13.69 13.89
CA ILE A 364 8.75 -14.89 14.61
C ILE A 364 9.79 -16.02 14.50
N TYR A 365 9.86 -16.86 15.53
CA TYR A 365 10.91 -17.87 15.69
C TYR A 365 10.32 -19.28 15.90
N PRO A 366 10.89 -20.31 15.23
CA PRO A 366 10.34 -21.67 15.21
C PRO A 366 10.44 -22.40 16.56
#